data_AF-A0A3D0XCH7-F1
#
_entry.id   AF-A0A3D0XCH7-F1
#
_cell.length_a   1.000
_cell.length_b   1.000
_cell.length_c   1.000
_cell.angle_alpha   90.00
_cell.angle_beta   90.00
_cell.angle_gamma   90.00
#
_symmetry.space_group_name_H-M   'P 1'
#
loop_
_entity.id
_entity.type
_entity.pdbx_description
1 polymer ?
#
loop_
_entity_poly.entity_id
_entity_poly.type
_entity_poly.pdbx_seq_one_letter_code
_entity_poly.pdbx_strand_id
1 'polypeptide(L)'
;KFSRRTEANMNRWASRYGISNTAKDTYKNAKSKHCGRYVAVNLENYATIEFRLFRGTLKYKTFLATLQLVDEICNLAIKLSDKELEGMSWSDFVGQIISDKSELIEYLKAKRLYINEPVDISLETEVE
;
A
#
# COMPACT_ATOMS: atom_id res chain seq x y z
N LYS A 1 -7.73 3.88 -6.42
CA LYS A 1 -6.78 2.82 -6.86
C LYS A 1 -5.34 3.33 -6.72
N PHE A 2 -4.60 2.86 -5.72
CA PHE A 2 -3.28 3.39 -5.35
C PHE A 2 -2.19 3.00 -6.38
N SER A 3 -2.25 1.77 -6.91
CA SER A 3 -1.35 1.30 -7.96
C SER A 3 -1.81 1.74 -9.36
N ARG A 4 -0.86 2.23 -10.17
CA ARG A 4 -1.06 2.53 -11.62
C ARG A 4 -0.90 1.28 -12.52
N ARG A 5 -0.75 0.10 -11.92
CA ARG A 5 -0.67 -1.17 -12.66
C ARG A 5 -2.04 -1.49 -13.27
N THR A 6 -2.06 -2.11 -14.45
CA THR A 6 -3.33 -2.52 -15.09
C THR A 6 -4.05 -3.51 -14.20
N GLU A 7 -5.37 -3.58 -14.33
CA GLU A 7 -6.16 -4.51 -13.53
C GLU A 7 -5.80 -5.96 -13.81
N ALA A 8 -5.54 -6.34 -15.06
CA ALA A 8 -5.04 -7.67 -15.40
C ALA A 8 -3.72 -8.00 -14.69
N ASN A 9 -2.79 -7.03 -14.62
CA ASN A 9 -1.52 -7.22 -13.94
C ASN A 9 -1.70 -7.30 -12.41
N MET A 10 -2.53 -6.42 -11.84
CA MET A 10 -2.90 -6.50 -10.42
C MET A 10 -3.58 -7.83 -10.10
N ASN A 11 -4.53 -8.27 -10.91
CA ASN A 11 -5.24 -9.53 -10.71
C ASN A 11 -4.35 -10.74 -10.95
N ARG A 12 -3.25 -10.62 -11.69
CA ARG A 12 -2.23 -11.67 -11.81
C ARG A 12 -1.30 -11.69 -10.60
N TRP A 13 -0.89 -10.51 -10.13
CA TRP A 13 0.13 -10.33 -9.07
C TRP A 13 -0.43 -10.42 -7.66
N ALA A 14 -1.62 -9.85 -7.48
CA ALA A 14 -2.49 -9.98 -6.33
C ALA A 14 -3.65 -10.93 -6.66
N SER A 15 -3.41 -11.92 -7.53
CA SER A 15 -4.39 -12.97 -7.81
C SER A 15 -4.85 -13.57 -6.49
N ARG A 16 -6.13 -13.38 -6.19
CA ARG A 16 -6.79 -13.79 -4.94
C ARG A 16 -6.90 -15.31 -4.78
N TYR A 17 -6.02 -16.09 -5.40
CA TYR A 17 -5.87 -17.53 -5.14
C TYR A 17 -5.23 -17.80 -3.77
N GLY A 18 -5.45 -16.93 -2.78
CA GLY A 18 -4.74 -16.95 -1.51
C GLY A 18 -5.01 -15.76 -0.58
N ILE A 19 -6.18 -15.09 -0.67
CA ILE A 19 -6.66 -14.38 0.53
C ILE A 19 -6.96 -15.50 1.52
N SER A 20 -5.99 -15.78 2.37
CA SER A 20 -6.24 -16.60 3.53
C SER A 20 -7.04 -15.76 4.52
N ASN A 21 -7.93 -16.43 5.24
CA ASN A 21 -8.64 -15.82 6.36
C ASN A 21 -7.70 -15.53 7.54
N THR A 22 -6.44 -15.99 7.48
CA THR A 22 -5.43 -15.80 8.52
C THR A 22 -4.09 -15.30 7.96
N ALA A 23 -3.36 -14.54 8.76
CA ALA A 23 -1.99 -14.12 8.54
C ALA A 23 -1.07 -15.34 8.36
N LYS A 24 -1.35 -16.44 9.10
CA LYS A 24 -0.55 -17.66 9.05
C LYS A 24 -0.62 -18.36 7.69
N ASP A 25 -1.80 -18.55 7.09
CA ASP A 25 -1.82 -19.15 5.75
C ASP A 25 -1.43 -18.12 4.68
N THR A 26 -1.65 -16.82 4.91
CA THR A 26 -1.11 -15.76 4.05
C THR A 26 0.42 -15.87 3.97
N TYR A 27 1.09 -16.01 5.12
CA TYR A 27 2.53 -16.22 5.22
C TYR A 27 2.98 -17.54 4.58
N LYS A 28 2.28 -18.65 4.84
CA LYS A 28 2.56 -19.95 4.22
C LYS A 28 2.47 -19.88 2.69
N ASN A 29 1.43 -19.21 2.17
CA ASN A 29 1.23 -19.01 0.74
C ASN A 29 2.26 -18.06 0.13
N ALA A 30 2.70 -17.04 0.87
CA ALA A 30 3.77 -16.15 0.43
C ALA A 30 5.11 -16.90 0.30
N LYS A 31 5.42 -17.80 1.25
CA LYS A 31 6.64 -18.62 1.22
C LYS A 31 6.61 -19.77 0.21
N SER A 32 5.44 -20.31 -0.11
CA SER A 32 5.33 -21.39 -1.11
C SER A 32 5.39 -20.89 -2.56
N LYS A 33 5.14 -19.59 -2.78
CA LYS A 33 5.25 -18.95 -4.09
C LYS A 33 6.70 -18.52 -4.35
N HIS A 34 7.54 -19.50 -4.67
CA HIS A 34 8.95 -19.30 -5.02
C HIS A 34 9.15 -18.31 -6.19
N CYS A 35 10.04 -17.33 -5.99
CA CYS A 35 10.72 -16.53 -7.03
C CYS A 35 9.89 -15.93 -8.19
N GLY A 36 8.56 -15.85 -8.10
CA GLY A 36 7.75 -15.36 -9.21
C GLY A 36 8.02 -13.88 -9.46
N ARG A 37 8.34 -13.49 -10.70
CA ARG A 37 8.43 -12.08 -11.17
C ARG A 37 7.13 -11.27 -10.95
N TYR A 38 6.11 -11.93 -10.44
CA TYR A 38 4.73 -11.57 -10.37
C TYR A 38 4.18 -11.60 -8.95
N VAL A 39 5.00 -11.88 -7.91
CA VAL A 39 4.54 -11.73 -6.51
C VAL A 39 4.62 -10.26 -6.08
N ALA A 40 3.63 -9.81 -5.31
CA ALA A 40 3.58 -8.44 -4.80
C ALA A 40 4.61 -8.17 -3.68
N VAL A 41 4.95 -9.20 -2.89
CA VAL A 41 5.94 -9.17 -1.83
C VAL A 41 6.89 -10.34 -2.03
N ASN A 42 8.20 -10.08 -2.03
CA ASN A 42 9.24 -11.11 -2.10
C ASN A 42 9.98 -11.18 -0.75
N LEU A 43 9.92 -12.37 -0.14
CA LEU A 43 10.47 -12.67 1.19
C LEU A 43 11.74 -13.55 1.12
N GLU A 44 12.19 -13.94 -0.07
CA GLU A 44 13.37 -14.81 -0.24
C GLU A 44 14.66 -14.00 -0.39
N ASN A 45 14.57 -12.68 -0.51
CA ASN A 45 15.77 -11.84 -0.60
C ASN A 45 16.51 -11.85 0.75
N TYR A 46 17.84 -12.05 0.68
CA TYR A 46 18.66 -12.49 1.81
C TYR A 46 18.56 -11.58 3.05
N ALA A 47 18.53 -10.27 2.83
CA ALA A 47 18.58 -9.28 3.91
C ALA A 47 17.43 -8.26 3.88
N THR A 48 16.55 -8.28 2.88
CA THR A 48 15.52 -7.24 2.70
C THR A 48 14.20 -7.82 2.20
N ILE A 49 13.10 -7.11 2.44
CA ILE A 49 11.80 -7.41 1.85
C ILE A 49 11.60 -6.51 0.63
N GLU A 50 11.20 -7.09 -0.50
CA GLU A 50 10.95 -6.33 -1.73
C GLU A 50 9.44 -6.18 -1.99
N PHE A 51 8.96 -4.93 -2.02
CA PHE A 51 7.60 -4.57 -2.38
C PHE A 51 7.49 -4.27 -3.89
N ARG A 52 6.69 -5.05 -4.62
CA ARG A 52 6.43 -4.93 -6.07
C ARG A 52 5.05 -4.33 -6.39
N LEU A 53 4.57 -3.42 -5.55
CA LEU A 53 3.22 -2.83 -5.65
C LEU A 53 3.17 -1.58 -6.54
N PHE A 54 4.30 -0.87 -6.63
CA PHE A 54 4.38 0.44 -7.24
C PHE A 54 4.83 0.34 -8.71
N ARG A 55 4.37 1.25 -9.56
CA ARG A 55 5.00 1.49 -10.86
C ARG A 55 5.99 2.62 -10.66
N GLY A 56 7.18 2.52 -11.24
CA GLY A 56 8.15 3.61 -11.21
C GLY A 56 7.50 4.94 -11.61
N THR A 57 7.85 6.01 -10.89
CA THR A 57 7.34 7.36 -11.09
C THR A 57 8.50 8.33 -11.04
N LEU A 58 8.48 9.34 -11.91
CA LEU A 58 9.41 10.48 -11.85
C LEU A 58 8.77 11.70 -11.16
N LYS A 59 7.48 11.61 -10.80
CA LYS A 59 6.80 12.68 -10.05
C LYS A 59 7.23 12.62 -8.59
N TYR A 60 7.95 13.65 -8.15
CA TYR A 60 8.50 13.77 -6.80
C TYR A 60 7.48 13.51 -5.70
N LYS A 61 6.34 14.23 -5.70
CA LYS A 61 5.27 14.05 -4.70
C LYS A 61 4.75 12.61 -4.62
N THR A 62 4.55 11.96 -5.77
CA THR A 62 4.09 10.55 -5.82
C THR A 62 5.16 9.58 -5.33
N PHE A 63 6.43 9.89 -5.57
CA PHE A 63 7.54 9.11 -5.05
C PHE A 63 7.61 9.21 -3.51
N LEU A 64 7.51 10.42 -2.94
CA LEU A 64 7.44 10.60 -1.49
C LEU A 64 6.21 9.90 -0.86
N ALA A 65 5.03 10.07 -1.46
CA ALA A 65 3.82 9.37 -1.01
C ALA A 65 4.00 7.84 -0.98
N THR A 66 4.76 7.29 -1.93
CA THR A 66 5.10 5.86 -1.96
C THR A 66 6.00 5.47 -0.79
N LEU A 67 7.03 6.27 -0.49
CA LEU A 67 7.92 6.03 0.64
C LEU A 67 7.17 6.11 1.98
N GLN A 68 6.35 7.14 2.15
CA GLN A 68 5.52 7.31 3.35
C GLN A 68 4.52 6.17 3.55
N LEU A 69 3.95 5.62 2.47
CA LEU A 69 3.08 4.45 2.57
C LEU A 69 3.85 3.21 3.04
N VAL A 70 5.04 2.96 2.48
CA VAL A 70 5.87 1.82 2.88
C VAL A 70 6.30 1.95 4.33
N ASP A 71 6.68 3.16 4.76
CA ASP A 71 7.02 3.43 6.16
C ASP A 71 5.85 3.14 7.10
N GLU A 72 4.62 3.54 6.75
CA GLU A 72 3.44 3.22 7.58
C GLU A 72 3.15 1.72 7.64
N ILE A 73 3.27 1.01 6.52
CA ILE A 73 3.12 -0.44 6.48
C ILE A 73 4.14 -1.11 7.42
N CYS A 74 5.40 -0.68 7.38
CA CYS A 74 6.44 -1.19 8.26
C CYS A 74 6.16 -0.88 9.74
N ASN A 75 5.74 0.36 10.04
CA ASN A 75 5.42 0.78 11.41
C ASN A 75 4.30 -0.06 12.00
N LEU A 76 3.22 -0.31 11.26
CA LEU A 76 2.11 -1.14 11.73
C LEU A 76 2.51 -2.61 11.86
N ALA A 77 3.30 -3.13 10.92
CA ALA A 77 3.80 -4.51 10.99
C ALA A 77 4.68 -4.77 12.22
N ILE A 78 5.35 -3.75 12.75
CA ILE A 78 6.15 -3.86 13.99
C ILE A 78 5.26 -3.72 15.23
N LYS A 79 4.24 -2.86 15.20
CA LYS A 79 3.43 -2.50 16.36
C LYS A 79 2.29 -3.48 16.65
N LEU A 80 1.75 -4.13 15.62
CA LEU A 80 0.52 -4.90 15.70
C LEU A 80 0.78 -6.40 15.60
N SER A 81 -0.02 -7.17 16.34
CA SER A 81 -0.09 -8.62 16.21
C SER A 81 -0.86 -9.04 14.96
N ASP A 82 -0.66 -10.29 14.52
CA ASP A 82 -1.38 -10.89 13.40
C ASP A 82 -2.91 -10.72 13.53
N LYS A 83 -3.47 -10.91 14.73
CA LYS A 83 -4.91 -10.78 14.99
C LYS A 83 -5.41 -9.34 14.83
N GLU A 84 -4.61 -8.37 15.25
CA GLU A 84 -4.96 -6.94 15.10
C GLU A 84 -4.90 -6.52 13.64
N LEU A 85 -3.91 -7.00 12.89
CA LEU A 85 -3.78 -6.75 11.45
C LEU A 85 -4.93 -7.41 10.65
N GLU A 86 -5.34 -8.63 11.00
CA GLU A 86 -6.48 -9.30 10.37
C GLU A 86 -7.80 -8.56 10.59
N GLY A 87 -7.96 -7.91 11.76
CA GLY A 87 -9.15 -7.12 12.10
C GLY A 87 -9.15 -5.69 11.56
N MET A 88 -8.03 -5.22 11.00
CA MET A 88 -7.88 -3.83 10.55
C MET A 88 -8.56 -3.59 9.20
N SER A 89 -9.48 -2.63 9.15
CA SER A 89 -10.03 -2.15 7.88
C SER A 89 -9.10 -1.14 7.20
N TRP A 90 -9.33 -0.90 5.90
CA TRP A 90 -8.61 0.17 5.17
C TRP A 90 -8.83 1.56 5.82
N SER A 91 -10.04 1.82 6.32
CA SER A 91 -10.34 3.08 6.99
C SER A 91 -9.56 3.22 8.30
N ASP A 92 -9.45 2.14 9.08
CA ASP A 92 -8.66 2.14 10.32
C ASP A 92 -7.17 2.35 10.05
N PHE A 93 -6.66 1.75 8.97
CA PHE A 93 -5.29 1.96 8.50
C PHE A 93 -5.05 3.43 8.15
N VAL A 94 -5.89 4.00 7.29
CA VAL A 94 -5.73 5.37 6.81
C VAL A 94 -5.91 6.40 7.94
N GLY A 95 -6.80 6.12 8.90
CA GLY A 95 -7.04 7.02 10.04
C GLY A 95 -5.89 7.10 11.03
N GLN A 96 -4.95 6.16 10.98
CA GLN A 96 -3.74 6.16 11.81
C GLN A 96 -2.56 6.88 11.16
N ILE A 97 -2.67 7.29 9.89
CA ILE A 97 -1.61 8.02 9.20
C ILE A 97 -1.44 9.40 9.86
N ILE A 98 -0.25 9.63 10.43
CA ILE A 98 0.10 10.88 11.11
C ILE A 98 0.21 12.02 10.08
N SER A 99 -0.08 13.25 10.52
CA SER A 99 -0.12 14.45 9.68
C SER A 99 1.23 14.86 9.05
N ASP A 100 2.34 14.29 9.53
CA ASP A 100 3.68 14.49 8.96
C ASP A 100 3.87 13.76 7.61
N LYS A 101 2.96 12.85 7.24
CA LYS A 101 2.95 12.13 5.94
C LYS A 101 2.05 12.83 4.91
N SER A 102 2.30 14.12 4.69
CA SER A 102 1.44 14.99 3.87
C SER A 102 1.31 14.52 2.43
N GLU A 103 2.38 14.09 1.77
CA GLU A 103 2.32 13.62 0.37
C GLU A 103 1.47 12.36 0.21
N LEU A 104 1.51 11.45 1.19
CA LEU A 104 0.65 10.28 1.22
C LEU A 104 -0.81 10.67 1.41
N ILE A 105 -1.10 11.55 2.37
CA ILE A 105 -2.46 12.03 2.62
C ILE A 105 -3.02 12.74 1.38
N GLU A 106 -2.27 13.68 0.79
CA GLU A 106 -2.63 14.35 -0.46
C GLU A 106 -2.91 13.34 -1.58
N TYR A 107 -2.03 12.36 -1.75
CA TYR A 107 -2.19 11.34 -2.78
C TYR A 107 -3.44 10.49 -2.56
N LEU A 108 -3.71 10.07 -1.32
CA LEU A 108 -4.89 9.28 -0.97
C LEU A 108 -6.18 10.08 -1.18
N LYS A 109 -6.19 11.36 -0.78
CA LYS A 109 -7.30 12.31 -1.01
C LYS A 109 -7.59 12.47 -2.50
N ALA A 110 -6.57 12.76 -3.31
CA ALA A 110 -6.70 12.89 -4.78
C ALA A 110 -7.20 11.60 -5.46
N LYS A 111 -7.02 10.43 -4.83
CA LYS A 111 -7.50 9.13 -5.31
C LYS A 111 -8.82 8.69 -4.70
N ARG A 112 -9.46 9.50 -3.85
CA ARG A 112 -10.67 9.14 -3.08
C ARG A 112 -10.48 7.84 -2.29
N LEU A 113 -9.30 7.70 -1.71
CA LEU A 113 -8.89 6.57 -0.86
C LEU A 113 -8.64 7.00 0.58
N TYR A 114 -8.66 8.30 0.87
CA TYR A 114 -8.57 8.82 2.22
C TYR A 114 -9.94 8.79 2.90
N ILE A 115 -9.98 8.76 4.24
CA ILE A 115 -11.23 8.97 4.97
C ILE A 115 -11.78 10.33 4.51
N ASN A 116 -13.00 10.34 3.97
CA ASN A 116 -13.58 11.52 3.33
C ASN A 116 -13.77 12.67 4.34
N GLU A 117 -12.73 13.46 4.58
CA GLU A 117 -12.93 14.88 4.84
C GLU A 117 -13.00 15.60 3.49
N PRO A 118 -13.98 16.50 3.28
CA PRO A 118 -14.11 17.25 2.05
C PRO A 118 -12.80 18.02 1.80
N VAL A 119 -12.16 17.72 0.67
CA VAL A 119 -11.03 18.51 0.18
C VAL A 119 -11.63 19.73 -0.49
N ASP A 120 -11.36 20.92 0.03
CA ASP A 120 -11.76 22.16 -0.62
C ASP A 120 -10.96 22.27 -1.93
N ILE A 121 -11.66 22.21 -3.07
CA ILE A 121 -11.07 22.18 -4.42
C ILE A 121 -10.69 23.62 -4.87
N SER A 122 -10.57 24.55 -3.93
CA SER A 122 -10.44 25.98 -4.21
C SER A 122 -9.01 26.46 -4.54
N LEU A 123 -8.03 25.57 -4.72
CA LEU A 123 -6.62 25.97 -4.95
C LEU A 123 -5.95 25.44 -6.22
N GLU A 124 -6.67 24.81 -7.16
CA GLU A 124 -6.10 24.36 -8.46
C GLU A 124 -6.41 25.28 -9.66
N THR A 125 -7.04 26.43 -9.45
CA THR A 125 -7.23 27.45 -10.50
C THR A 125 -6.60 28.77 -10.10
N GLU A 126 -5.26 28.82 -10.06
CA GLU A 126 -4.53 30.10 -10.11
C GLU A 126 -3.02 29.88 -10.39
N VAL A 127 -2.69 29.27 -11.54
CA VAL A 127 -1.44 29.62 -12.25
C VAL A 127 -1.67 29.39 -13.74
N GLU A 128 -1.63 30.47 -14.52
CA GLU A 128 -1.52 30.50 -16.00
C GLU A 128 -0.24 29.81 -16.50
#